data_AF-A0A3A8HAG1-F1
#
_entry.id   AF-A0A3A8HAG1-F1
#
_cell.length_a   1.000
_cell.length_b   1.000
_cell.length_c   1.000
_cell.angle_alpha   90.00
_cell.angle_beta   90.00
_cell.angle_gamma   90.00
#
_symmetry.space_group_name_H-M   'P 1'
#
loop_
_entity.id
_entity.type
_entity.pdbx_description
1 polymer ?
#
loop_
_entity_poly.entity_id
_entity_poly.type
_entity_poly.pdbx_seq_one_letter_code
_entity_poly.pdbx_strand_id
1 'polypeptide(L)'
;MKGDASIPLLPCVELAPTLEFYALLGFEVTYQQRAPNPYAATRRGGAQLHFFGLKGLDPLKAFSSCLIIVDEVEELHARFLAALRTAHGRLPLRGLPRMTRMKKGQTRFTVVDPSGNSVMFIRRDEPSGYGDDAEAPTSILGKALKTARRLRDFKGDDAAAAKVLDVALKKVGAGTTMERARALVARAELAVALGDTPDALERVRDLSALPLSEAEHEALRLELEASGLNLPSPVT
;
A
#
# COMPACT_ATOMS: atom_id res chain seq x y z
N MET A 1 32.86 -16.28 11.10
CA MET A 1 32.19 -15.45 12.12
C MET A 1 30.79 -15.15 11.59
N LYS A 2 29.71 -15.50 12.31
CA LYS A 2 28.38 -14.99 11.92
C LYS A 2 28.39 -13.49 12.20
N GLY A 3 28.01 -12.67 11.23
CA GLY A 3 27.91 -11.22 11.44
C GLY A 3 26.81 -10.87 12.44
N ASP A 4 26.88 -9.67 13.00
CA ASP A 4 25.81 -9.13 13.84
C ASP A 4 24.51 -8.99 13.02
N ALA A 5 23.37 -9.08 13.70
CA ALA A 5 22.05 -8.92 13.09
C ALA A 5 21.23 -7.89 13.87
N SER A 6 20.54 -7.01 13.15
CA SER A 6 19.52 -6.13 13.72
C SER A 6 18.15 -6.73 13.45
N ILE A 7 17.37 -6.95 14.51
CA ILE A 7 16.02 -7.53 14.42
C ILE A 7 15.01 -6.50 14.90
N PRO A 8 14.06 -6.06 14.06
CA PRO A 8 13.00 -5.16 14.48
C PRO A 8 12.06 -5.88 15.46
N LEU A 9 11.67 -5.17 16.50
CA LEU A 9 10.73 -5.61 17.51
C LEU A 9 9.48 -4.73 17.41
N LEU A 10 8.40 -5.28 16.85
CA LEU A 10 7.16 -4.56 16.54
C LEU A 10 6.12 -4.73 17.66
N PRO A 11 5.43 -3.67 18.10
CA PRO A 11 4.36 -3.80 19.07
C PRO A 11 3.14 -4.47 18.44
N CYS A 12 2.44 -5.31 19.21
CA CYS A 12 1.15 -5.85 18.80
C CYS A 12 0.12 -5.76 19.92
N VAL A 13 -1.16 -5.67 19.54
CA VAL A 13 -2.27 -5.74 20.50
C VAL A 13 -2.31 -7.14 21.13
N GLU A 14 -2.26 -8.17 20.29
CA GLU A 14 -2.23 -9.57 20.70
C GLU A 14 -1.35 -10.40 19.77
N LEU A 15 -0.67 -11.41 20.31
CA LEU A 15 0.22 -12.28 19.53
C LEU A 15 -0.54 -13.17 18.55
N ALA A 16 -1.63 -13.82 18.96
CA ALA A 16 -2.27 -14.83 18.12
C ALA A 16 -2.77 -14.27 16.76
N PRO A 17 -3.58 -13.18 16.72
CA PRO A 17 -3.99 -12.59 15.44
C PRO A 17 -2.82 -12.05 14.62
N THR A 18 -1.77 -11.56 15.29
CA THR A 18 -0.55 -11.08 14.63
C THR A 18 0.18 -12.22 13.94
N LEU A 19 0.42 -13.33 14.65
CA LEU A 19 1.14 -14.48 14.11
C LEU A 19 0.34 -15.19 13.01
N GLU A 20 -0.98 -15.28 13.14
CA GLU A 20 -1.86 -15.77 12.07
C GLU A 20 -1.72 -14.93 10.79
N PHE A 21 -1.72 -13.60 10.92
CA PHE A 21 -1.54 -12.70 9.79
C PHE A 21 -0.17 -12.87 9.12
N TYR A 22 0.93 -12.89 9.88
CA TYR A 22 2.27 -13.05 9.30
C TYR A 22 2.48 -14.46 8.72
N ALA A 23 1.80 -15.49 9.25
CA ALA A 23 1.81 -16.83 8.67
C ALA A 23 1.20 -16.86 7.26
N LEU A 24 0.13 -16.09 7.00
CA LEU A 24 -0.42 -15.93 5.64
C LEU A 24 0.59 -15.34 4.66
N LEU A 25 1.51 -14.52 5.16
CA LEU A 25 2.60 -13.90 4.39
C LEU A 25 3.85 -14.80 4.30
N GLY A 26 3.76 -16.05 4.76
CA GLY A 26 4.84 -17.03 4.72
C GLY A 26 5.91 -16.84 5.79
N PHE A 27 5.63 -16.14 6.89
CA PHE A 27 6.51 -16.14 8.06
C PHE A 27 6.23 -17.36 8.94
N GLU A 28 7.30 -18.02 9.36
CA GLU A 28 7.28 -19.11 10.32
C GLU A 28 7.49 -18.58 11.73
N VAL A 29 6.74 -19.08 12.71
CA VAL A 29 7.00 -18.80 14.12
C VAL A 29 8.18 -19.64 14.59
N THR A 30 9.26 -18.97 15.02
CA THR A 30 10.49 -19.64 15.50
C THR A 30 10.58 -19.69 17.02
N TYR A 31 9.86 -18.79 17.71
CA TYR A 31 9.72 -18.78 19.16
C TYR A 31 8.43 -18.09 19.56
N GLN A 32 7.78 -18.54 20.63
CA GLN A 32 6.61 -17.88 21.20
C GLN A 32 6.58 -18.05 22.72
N GLN A 33 6.36 -16.94 23.42
CA GLN A 33 6.09 -16.87 24.84
C GLN A 33 4.78 -16.11 25.06
N ARG A 34 3.81 -16.74 25.72
CA ARG A 34 2.50 -16.12 25.98
C ARG A 34 2.47 -15.28 27.27
N ALA A 35 3.19 -15.71 28.29
CA ALA A 35 3.23 -15.07 29.61
C ALA A 35 4.60 -15.29 30.27
N PRO A 36 5.01 -14.42 31.23
CA PRO A 36 4.34 -13.18 31.64
C PRO A 36 4.49 -12.04 30.62
N ASN A 37 5.49 -12.11 29.74
CA ASN A 37 5.75 -11.11 28.71
C ASN A 37 5.41 -11.70 27.34
N PRO A 38 4.27 -11.30 26.71
CA PRO A 38 3.93 -11.77 25.38
C PRO A 38 5.01 -11.37 24.39
N TYR A 39 5.66 -12.38 23.80
CA TYR A 39 6.72 -12.22 22.81
C TYR A 39 6.65 -13.32 21.76
N ALA A 40 6.98 -12.99 20.53
CA ALA A 40 7.19 -13.99 19.49
C ALA A 40 8.30 -13.58 18.53
N ALA A 41 9.01 -14.59 18.02
CA ALA A 41 9.96 -14.43 16.93
C ALA A 41 9.41 -15.12 15.69
N THR A 42 9.53 -14.46 14.54
CA THR A 42 9.17 -15.03 13.25
C THR A 42 10.29 -14.88 12.23
N ARG A 43 10.25 -15.71 11.20
CA ARG A 43 11.23 -15.72 10.12
C ARG A 43 10.58 -15.97 8.77
N ARG A 44 11.02 -15.26 7.74
CA ARG A 44 10.72 -15.55 6.33
C ARG A 44 12.01 -15.44 5.52
N GLY A 45 12.52 -16.58 5.05
CA GLY A 45 13.84 -16.63 4.41
C GLY A 45 14.92 -16.07 5.33
N GLY A 46 15.65 -15.04 4.87
CA GLY A 46 16.66 -14.34 5.67
C GLY A 46 16.15 -13.23 6.58
N ALA A 47 14.86 -12.87 6.50
CA ALA A 47 14.27 -11.78 7.30
C ALA A 47 13.67 -12.31 8.60
N GLN A 48 13.82 -11.55 9.68
CA GLN A 48 13.22 -11.82 10.99
C GLN A 48 12.40 -10.63 11.44
N LEU A 49 11.23 -10.89 12.01
CA LEU A 49 10.38 -9.90 12.67
C LEU A 49 10.02 -10.46 14.05
N HIS A 50 10.28 -9.69 15.09
CA HIS A 50 9.84 -10.05 16.44
C HIS A 50 8.67 -9.18 16.87
N PHE A 51 7.84 -9.70 17.75
CA PHE A 51 6.63 -9.04 18.24
C PHE A 51 6.58 -9.06 19.76
N PHE A 52 6.03 -8.01 20.34
CA PHE A 52 5.74 -7.94 21.78
C PHE A 52 4.35 -7.37 22.04
N GLY A 53 3.66 -7.89 23.05
CA GLY A 53 2.37 -7.37 23.48
C GLY A 53 2.50 -5.98 24.10
N LEU A 54 1.78 -5.00 23.58
CA LEU A 54 1.73 -3.63 24.12
C LEU A 54 0.31 -3.27 24.55
N LYS A 55 0.10 -3.19 25.87
CA LYS A 55 -1.20 -2.83 26.45
C LYS A 55 -1.59 -1.41 26.04
N GLY A 56 -2.83 -1.24 25.56
CA GLY A 56 -3.36 0.07 25.19
C GLY A 56 -2.84 0.61 23.85
N LEU A 57 -2.15 -0.22 23.04
CA LEU A 57 -1.83 0.12 21.66
C LEU A 57 -3.12 0.44 20.90
N ASP A 58 -3.17 1.63 20.30
CA ASP A 58 -4.20 2.04 19.34
C ASP A 58 -3.65 1.75 17.93
N PRO A 59 -4.11 0.69 17.24
CA PRO A 59 -3.57 0.31 15.94
C PRO A 59 -3.70 1.41 14.87
N LEU A 60 -4.68 2.30 15.01
CA LEU A 60 -4.91 3.39 14.05
C LEU A 60 -3.92 4.56 14.24
N LYS A 61 -3.18 4.58 15.34
CA LYS A 61 -2.15 5.59 15.66
C LYS A 61 -0.74 5.02 15.69
N ALA A 62 -0.58 3.74 15.34
CA ALA A 62 0.72 3.10 15.26
C ALA A 62 1.57 3.75 14.16
N PHE A 63 2.84 4.03 14.48
CA PHE A 63 3.84 4.60 13.55
C PHE A 63 5.03 3.66 13.33
N SER A 64 5.02 2.49 13.99
CA SER A 64 6.06 1.48 13.89
C SER A 64 6.22 1.02 12.45
N SER A 65 7.46 1.07 11.96
CA SER A 65 7.77 0.72 10.58
C SER A 65 9.00 -0.19 10.49
N CYS A 66 9.01 -1.09 9.51
CA CYS A 66 10.11 -1.97 9.19
C CYS A 66 10.32 -2.04 7.68
N LEU A 67 11.58 -2.12 7.24
CA LEU A 67 11.93 -2.32 5.83
C LEU A 67 12.51 -3.72 5.66
N ILE A 68 12.03 -4.47 4.66
CA ILE A 68 12.56 -5.78 4.28
C ILE A 68 13.01 -5.71 2.83
N ILE A 69 14.31 -5.94 2.61
CA ILE A 69 14.88 -5.98 1.26
C ILE A 69 14.65 -7.34 0.62
N VAL A 70 14.12 -7.34 -0.60
CA VAL A 70 13.76 -8.54 -1.37
C VAL A 70 14.25 -8.42 -2.81
N ASP A 71 14.40 -9.54 -3.50
CA ASP A 71 14.85 -9.55 -4.90
C ASP A 71 13.64 -9.33 -5.85
N GLU A 72 12.63 -10.19 -5.76
CA GLU A 72 11.43 -10.15 -6.61
C GLU A 72 10.23 -9.52 -5.89
N VAL A 73 10.13 -8.19 -5.92
CA VAL A 73 9.09 -7.44 -5.18
C VAL A 73 7.69 -7.57 -5.81
N GLU A 74 7.57 -7.59 -7.14
CA GLU A 74 6.28 -7.71 -7.85
C GLU A 74 5.65 -9.09 -7.61
N GLU A 75 6.43 -10.15 -7.75
CA GLU A 75 5.96 -11.50 -7.47
C GLU A 75 5.56 -11.69 -6.01
N LEU A 76 6.32 -11.09 -5.08
CA LEU A 76 6.01 -11.15 -3.66
C LEU A 76 4.67 -10.46 -3.36
N HIS A 77 4.44 -9.28 -3.95
CA HIS A 77 3.16 -8.57 -3.84
C HIS A 77 2.01 -9.43 -4.33
N ALA A 78 2.14 -10.04 -5.52
CA ALA A 78 1.12 -10.89 -6.10
C ALA A 78 0.80 -12.12 -5.22
N ARG A 79 1.83 -12.76 -4.64
CA ARG A 79 1.66 -13.88 -3.70
C ARG A 79 0.93 -13.46 -2.42
N PHE A 80 1.32 -12.34 -1.82
CA PHE A 80 0.66 -11.82 -0.62
C PHE A 80 -0.78 -11.43 -0.89
N LEU A 81 -1.02 -10.80 -2.04
CA LEU A 81 -2.35 -10.42 -2.48
C LEU A 81 -3.26 -11.64 -2.62
N ALA A 82 -2.78 -12.71 -3.24
CA ALA A 82 -3.53 -13.96 -3.38
C ALA A 82 -3.81 -14.60 -2.01
N ALA A 83 -2.82 -14.68 -1.13
CA ALA A 83 -2.98 -15.25 0.21
C ALA A 83 -4.01 -14.48 1.05
N LEU A 84 -3.94 -13.14 1.06
CA LEU A 84 -4.88 -12.30 1.79
C LEU A 84 -6.29 -12.37 1.22
N ARG A 85 -6.45 -12.45 -0.12
CA ARG A 85 -7.75 -12.64 -0.76
C ARG A 85 -8.37 -13.98 -0.38
N THR A 86 -7.59 -15.06 -0.36
CA THR A 86 -8.07 -16.39 0.06
C THR A 86 -8.51 -16.37 1.53
N ALA A 87 -7.75 -15.71 2.41
CA ALA A 87 -8.05 -15.68 3.84
C ALA A 87 -9.24 -14.78 4.21
N HIS A 88 -9.42 -13.65 3.51
CA HIS A 88 -10.39 -12.62 3.90
C HIS A 88 -11.54 -12.41 2.90
N GLY A 89 -11.54 -13.14 1.78
CA GLY A 89 -12.54 -13.03 0.71
C GLY A 89 -12.45 -11.74 -0.13
N ARG A 90 -11.69 -10.74 0.30
CA ARG A 90 -11.44 -9.48 -0.41
C ARG A 90 -10.07 -8.92 -0.07
N LEU A 91 -9.53 -8.06 -0.93
CA LEU A 91 -8.31 -7.31 -0.61
C LEU A 91 -8.64 -6.30 0.51
N PRO A 92 -7.95 -6.35 1.66
CA PRO A 92 -8.12 -5.31 2.66
C PRO A 92 -7.45 -4.02 2.20
N LEU A 93 -8.22 -3.17 1.50
CA LEU A 93 -7.79 -1.83 1.08
C LEU A 93 -8.14 -0.75 2.11
N ARG A 94 -9.05 -1.06 3.03
CA ARG A 94 -9.54 -0.17 4.09
C ARG A 94 -9.32 -0.82 5.45
N GLY A 95 -8.95 0.01 6.43
CA GLY A 95 -8.77 -0.44 7.81
C GLY A 95 -7.46 -1.19 8.02
N LEU A 96 -7.49 -2.13 8.95
CA LEU A 96 -6.36 -2.99 9.32
C LEU A 96 -6.81 -4.47 9.32
N PRO A 97 -5.95 -5.40 8.88
CA PRO A 97 -4.72 -5.14 8.13
C PRO A 97 -5.01 -4.47 6.78
N ARG A 98 -4.01 -3.98 6.05
CA ARG A 98 -4.15 -3.54 4.65
C ARG A 98 -2.87 -3.69 3.86
N MET A 99 -2.95 -3.63 2.53
CA MET A 99 -1.76 -3.67 1.65
C MET A 99 -1.87 -2.61 0.56
N THR A 100 -0.77 -1.89 0.31
CA THR A 100 -0.73 -0.90 -0.78
C THR A 100 -0.72 -1.60 -2.13
N ARG A 101 -1.23 -0.90 -3.15
CA ARG A 101 -1.19 -1.40 -4.53
C ARG A 101 0.24 -1.34 -5.05
N MET A 102 0.53 -2.21 -6.00
CA MET A 102 1.78 -2.21 -6.72
C MET A 102 1.51 -2.09 -8.22
N LYS A 103 2.24 -1.18 -8.88
CA LYS A 103 2.26 -1.05 -10.34
C LYS A 103 3.43 -1.84 -10.92
N LYS A 104 3.30 -2.23 -12.19
CA LYS A 104 4.44 -2.77 -12.95
C LYS A 104 5.57 -1.75 -12.97
N GLY A 105 6.78 -2.19 -12.67
CA GLY A 105 7.99 -1.37 -12.54
C GLY A 105 8.17 -0.70 -11.18
N GLN A 106 7.20 -0.80 -10.26
CA GLN A 106 7.33 -0.25 -8.91
C GLN A 106 8.34 -1.09 -8.09
N THR A 107 9.13 -0.42 -7.25
CA THR A 107 10.22 -1.05 -6.52
C THR A 107 9.88 -1.44 -5.08
N ARG A 108 8.67 -1.11 -4.61
CA ARG A 108 8.27 -1.32 -3.23
C ARG A 108 6.76 -1.42 -3.04
N PHE A 109 6.33 -2.07 -1.98
CA PHE A 109 4.96 -1.99 -1.47
C PHE A 109 4.95 -2.11 0.05
N THR A 110 3.85 -1.72 0.69
CA THR A 110 3.70 -1.70 2.14
C THR A 110 2.55 -2.60 2.56
N VAL A 111 2.81 -3.44 3.55
CA VAL A 111 1.78 -4.17 4.30
C VAL A 111 1.61 -3.49 5.65
N VAL A 112 0.38 -3.22 6.03
CA VAL A 112 0.02 -2.76 7.37
C VAL A 112 -0.67 -3.90 8.10
N ASP A 113 -0.11 -4.33 9.21
CA ASP A 113 -0.62 -5.48 9.97
C ASP A 113 -1.83 -5.12 10.85
N PRO A 114 -2.49 -6.09 11.52
CA PRO A 114 -3.66 -5.82 12.38
C PRO A 114 -3.39 -4.86 13.54
N SER A 115 -2.11 -4.71 13.95
CA SER A 115 -1.69 -3.80 15.01
C SER A 115 -1.20 -2.44 14.47
N GLY A 116 -1.32 -2.20 13.16
CA GLY A 116 -0.96 -0.95 12.52
C GLY A 116 0.53 -0.81 12.17
N ASN A 117 1.34 -1.86 12.33
CA ASN A 117 2.75 -1.78 11.95
C ASN A 117 2.89 -1.79 10.42
N SER A 118 3.73 -0.90 9.89
CA SER A 118 4.00 -0.80 8.46
C SER A 118 5.27 -1.58 8.09
N VAL A 119 5.11 -2.70 7.37
CA VAL A 119 6.23 -3.48 6.83
C VAL A 119 6.35 -3.22 5.34
N MET A 120 7.41 -2.53 4.95
CA MET A 120 7.69 -2.16 3.57
C MET A 120 8.66 -3.15 2.94
N PHE A 121 8.25 -3.76 1.83
CA PHE A 121 9.08 -4.65 1.05
C PHE A 121 9.70 -3.86 -0.10
N ILE A 122 11.03 -3.84 -0.19
CA ILE A 122 11.78 -3.00 -1.12
C ILE A 122 12.69 -3.87 -1.98
N ARG A 123 12.69 -3.64 -3.29
CA ARG A 123 13.58 -4.29 -4.24
C ARG A 123 15.04 -3.97 -3.92
N ARG A 124 15.92 -4.97 -3.94
CA ARG A 124 17.33 -4.84 -3.52
C ARG A 124 18.13 -3.80 -4.29
N ASP A 125 17.90 -3.72 -5.59
CA ASP A 125 18.54 -2.81 -6.53
C ASP A 125 17.73 -1.53 -6.75
N GLU A 126 16.87 -1.15 -5.80
CA GLU A 126 16.10 0.07 -5.91
C GLU A 126 17.05 1.29 -6.06
N PRO A 127 16.83 2.15 -7.06
CA PRO A 127 17.63 3.36 -7.24
C PRO A 127 17.62 4.25 -6.00
N SER A 128 18.74 4.90 -5.72
CA SER A 128 18.84 5.89 -4.65
C SER A 128 17.78 6.99 -4.85
N GLY A 129 17.01 7.31 -3.79
CA GLY A 129 15.94 8.31 -3.87
C GLY A 129 14.60 7.88 -3.29
N TYR A 130 14.53 6.76 -2.58
CA TYR A 130 13.29 6.26 -1.95
C TYR A 130 12.16 5.99 -2.95
N GLY A 131 12.44 5.26 -4.05
CA GLY A 131 11.43 4.96 -5.07
C GLY A 131 11.04 6.18 -5.94
N ASP A 132 11.90 7.20 -5.99
CA ASP A 132 11.78 8.31 -6.93
C ASP A 132 11.96 7.80 -8.37
N ASP A 133 11.02 8.17 -9.25
CA ASP A 133 11.16 7.97 -10.69
C ASP A 133 12.47 8.63 -11.18
N ALA A 134 13.16 7.99 -12.13
CA ALA A 134 14.43 8.49 -12.68
C ALA A 134 14.32 9.91 -13.30
N GLU A 135 13.12 10.30 -13.74
CA GLU A 135 12.81 11.65 -14.20
C GLU A 135 11.89 12.37 -13.22
N ALA A 136 12.30 13.58 -12.80
CA ALA A 136 11.46 14.42 -11.96
C ALA A 136 10.25 14.93 -12.75
N PRO A 137 9.02 14.77 -12.23
CA PRO A 137 7.84 15.26 -12.93
C PRO A 137 7.91 16.78 -13.07
N THR A 138 7.67 17.27 -14.28
CA THR A 138 7.68 18.70 -14.59
C THR A 138 6.31 19.35 -14.35
N SER A 139 5.23 18.61 -14.64
CA SER A 139 3.85 19.04 -14.51
C SER A 139 3.38 19.16 -13.04
N ILE A 140 2.32 19.93 -12.80
CA ILE A 140 1.71 20.07 -11.48
C ILE A 140 1.07 18.74 -11.04
N LEU A 141 0.36 18.07 -11.95
CA LEU A 141 -0.26 16.77 -11.68
C LEU A 141 0.77 15.67 -11.43
N GLY A 142 1.86 15.63 -12.20
CA GLY A 142 2.95 14.69 -11.98
C GLY A 142 3.59 14.88 -10.60
N LYS A 143 3.86 16.13 -10.20
CA LYS A 143 4.37 16.45 -8.85
C LYS A 143 3.38 16.07 -7.75
N ALA A 144 2.09 16.30 -7.96
CA ALA A 144 1.04 15.94 -7.01
C ALA A 144 0.91 14.42 -6.86
N LEU A 145 0.91 13.67 -7.96
CA LEU A 145 0.92 12.21 -7.97
C LEU A 145 2.12 11.64 -7.22
N LYS A 146 3.32 12.17 -7.48
CA LYS A 146 4.55 11.78 -6.76
C LYS A 146 4.42 12.06 -5.25
N THR A 147 3.91 13.23 -4.88
CA THR A 147 3.73 13.63 -3.49
C THR A 147 2.67 12.76 -2.78
N ALA A 148 1.56 12.48 -3.45
CA ALA A 148 0.48 11.64 -2.93
C ALA A 148 0.95 10.20 -2.68
N ARG A 149 1.71 9.62 -3.62
CA ARG A 149 2.39 8.32 -3.42
C ARG A 149 3.25 8.35 -2.15
N ARG A 150 4.09 9.37 -2.00
CA ARG A 150 4.96 9.49 -0.81
C ARG A 150 4.16 9.56 0.49
N LEU A 151 3.10 10.36 0.54
CA LEU A 151 2.25 10.50 1.73
C LEU A 151 1.57 9.18 2.09
N ARG A 152 1.04 8.46 1.09
CA ARG A 152 0.39 7.17 1.29
C ARG A 152 1.37 6.07 1.67
N ASP A 153 2.40 5.84 0.86
CA ASP A 153 3.24 4.65 0.96
C ASP A 153 4.25 4.73 2.11
N PHE A 154 4.68 5.95 2.49
CA PHE A 154 5.67 6.16 3.56
C PHE A 154 5.08 6.65 4.86
N LYS A 155 4.00 7.44 4.81
CA LYS A 155 3.40 8.01 6.03
C LYS A 155 2.05 7.39 6.39
N GLY A 156 1.49 6.55 5.51
CA GLY A 156 0.12 6.04 5.69
C GLY A 156 -0.94 7.15 5.73
N ASP A 157 -0.62 8.35 5.23
CA ASP A 157 -1.46 9.54 5.35
C ASP A 157 -2.32 9.71 4.10
N ASP A 158 -3.36 8.87 4.02
CA ASP A 158 -4.31 8.86 2.92
C ASP A 158 -5.04 10.21 2.80
N ALA A 159 -5.32 10.89 3.92
CA ALA A 159 -6.00 12.18 3.94
C ALA A 159 -5.15 13.30 3.32
N ALA A 160 -3.87 13.39 3.69
CA ALA A 160 -2.97 14.35 3.08
C ALA A 160 -2.71 14.02 1.60
N ALA A 161 -2.58 12.74 1.25
CA ALA A 161 -2.45 12.30 -0.14
C ALA A 161 -3.64 12.76 -0.99
N ALA A 162 -4.86 12.58 -0.49
CA ALA A 162 -6.10 13.00 -1.14
C ALA A 162 -6.12 14.52 -1.36
N LYS A 163 -5.81 15.29 -0.31
CA LYS A 163 -5.78 16.75 -0.36
C LYS A 163 -4.82 17.30 -1.42
N VAL A 164 -3.65 16.69 -1.57
CA VAL A 164 -2.66 17.11 -2.58
C VAL A 164 -3.20 16.89 -4.00
N LEU A 165 -3.87 15.77 -4.25
CA LEU A 165 -4.49 15.50 -5.55
C LEU A 165 -5.67 16.46 -5.82
N ASP A 166 -6.51 16.73 -4.83
CA ASP A 166 -7.65 17.65 -4.96
C ASP A 166 -7.21 19.05 -5.38
N VAL A 167 -6.11 19.55 -4.81
CA VAL A 167 -5.54 20.86 -5.17
C VAL A 167 -5.02 20.87 -6.61
N ALA A 168 -4.41 19.78 -7.07
CA ALA A 168 -3.86 19.69 -8.42
C ALA A 168 -4.96 19.51 -9.48
N LEU A 169 -5.97 18.69 -9.21
CA LEU A 169 -7.08 18.39 -10.12
C LEU A 169 -7.95 19.62 -10.45
N LYS A 170 -8.03 20.59 -9.53
CA LYS A 170 -8.73 21.87 -9.72
C LYS A 170 -8.05 22.81 -10.72
N LYS A 171 -6.77 22.62 -11.03
CA LYS A 171 -6.02 23.51 -11.92
C LYS A 171 -6.18 23.08 -13.37
N VAL A 172 -6.65 23.99 -14.22
CA VAL A 172 -6.73 23.80 -15.68
C VAL A 172 -5.31 23.74 -16.25
N GLY A 173 -5.04 22.79 -17.17
CA GLY A 173 -3.71 22.63 -17.78
C GLY A 173 -2.61 22.15 -16.82
N ALA A 174 -2.97 21.54 -15.68
CA ALA A 174 -2.01 21.09 -14.67
C ALA A 174 -1.11 19.90 -15.11
N GLY A 175 -1.39 19.29 -16.26
CA GLY A 175 -0.70 18.14 -16.81
C GLY A 175 -1.44 17.56 -18.03
N THR A 176 -0.99 16.43 -18.52
CA THR A 176 -1.60 15.68 -19.63
C THR A 176 -2.94 15.04 -19.25
N THR A 177 -3.74 14.65 -20.24
CA THR A 177 -5.00 13.89 -20.02
C THR A 177 -4.74 12.60 -19.24
N MET A 178 -3.67 11.88 -19.55
CA MET A 178 -3.27 10.65 -18.84
C MET A 178 -2.84 10.92 -17.39
N GLU A 179 -2.12 12.00 -17.11
CA GLU A 179 -1.80 12.39 -15.72
C GLU A 179 -3.05 12.75 -14.93
N ARG A 180 -4.02 13.42 -15.56
CA ARG A 180 -5.32 13.72 -14.94
C ARG A 180 -6.10 12.44 -14.66
N ALA A 181 -6.14 11.52 -15.61
CA ALA A 181 -6.79 10.21 -15.46
C ALA A 181 -6.18 9.42 -14.29
N ARG A 182 -4.85 9.33 -14.23
CA ARG A 182 -4.13 8.67 -13.13
C ARG A 182 -4.36 9.34 -11.77
N ALA A 183 -4.47 10.67 -11.74
CA ALA A 183 -4.79 11.39 -10.52
C ALA A 183 -6.23 11.11 -10.04
N LEU A 184 -7.19 10.97 -10.95
CA LEU A 184 -8.56 10.57 -10.61
C LEU A 184 -8.61 9.13 -10.09
N VAL A 185 -7.91 8.18 -10.72
CA VAL A 185 -7.77 6.80 -10.21
C VAL A 185 -7.19 6.80 -8.80
N ALA A 186 -6.03 7.45 -8.61
CA ALA A 186 -5.38 7.52 -7.30
C ALA A 186 -6.28 8.17 -6.24
N ARG A 187 -7.05 9.20 -6.61
CA ARG A 187 -7.98 9.86 -5.70
C ARG A 187 -9.20 9.02 -5.36
N ALA A 188 -9.70 8.22 -6.30
CA ALA A 188 -10.78 7.26 -6.07
C ALA A 188 -10.35 6.15 -5.10
N GLU A 189 -9.13 5.63 -5.25
CA GLU A 189 -8.56 4.65 -4.32
C GLU A 189 -8.44 5.21 -2.89
N LEU A 190 -7.98 6.46 -2.76
CA LEU A 190 -7.88 7.14 -1.48
C LEU A 190 -9.26 7.37 -0.85
N ALA A 191 -10.27 7.69 -1.66
CA ALA A 191 -11.65 7.83 -1.19
C ALA A 191 -12.16 6.50 -0.61
N VAL A 192 -11.90 5.35 -1.27
CA VAL A 192 -12.21 4.02 -0.74
C VAL A 192 -11.49 3.75 0.58
N ALA A 193 -10.20 4.06 0.66
CA ALA A 193 -9.40 3.87 1.87
C ALA A 193 -9.91 4.71 3.05
N LEU A 194 -10.33 5.95 2.78
CA LEU A 194 -10.92 6.87 3.75
C LEU A 194 -12.39 6.55 4.07
N GLY A 195 -13.02 5.70 3.28
CA GLY A 195 -14.41 5.30 3.46
C GLY A 195 -15.46 6.20 2.82
N ASP A 196 -15.05 7.06 1.89
CA ASP A 196 -15.90 7.95 1.12
C ASP A 196 -16.25 7.29 -0.24
N THR A 197 -17.17 6.35 -0.21
CA THR A 197 -17.64 5.66 -1.43
C THR A 197 -18.32 6.60 -2.45
N PRO A 198 -19.15 7.58 -2.03
CA PRO A 198 -19.71 8.55 -2.96
C PRO A 198 -18.65 9.33 -3.74
N ASP A 199 -17.62 9.85 -3.08
CA ASP A 199 -16.53 10.55 -3.77
C ASP A 199 -15.73 9.60 -4.67
N ALA A 200 -15.48 8.36 -4.25
CA ALA A 200 -14.81 7.36 -5.09
C ALA A 200 -15.54 7.16 -6.43
N LEU A 201 -16.87 7.03 -6.40
CA LEU A 201 -17.72 6.88 -7.58
C LEU A 201 -17.74 8.15 -8.43
N GLU A 202 -17.70 9.32 -7.82
CA GLU A 202 -17.61 10.60 -8.55
C GLU A 202 -16.29 10.71 -9.32
N ARG A 203 -15.16 10.37 -8.69
CA ARG A 203 -13.85 10.35 -9.38
C ARG A 203 -13.83 9.38 -10.56
N VAL A 204 -14.49 8.22 -10.42
CA VAL A 204 -14.64 7.23 -11.50
C VAL A 204 -15.51 7.77 -12.65
N ARG A 205 -16.56 8.54 -12.36
CA ARG A 205 -17.36 9.22 -13.40
C ARG A 205 -16.55 10.28 -14.14
N ASP A 206 -15.84 11.12 -13.41
CA ASP A 206 -14.97 12.16 -13.99
C ASP A 206 -13.88 11.55 -14.89
N LEU A 207 -13.34 10.41 -14.49
CA LEU A 207 -12.38 9.65 -15.29
C LEU A 207 -13.00 9.16 -16.60
N SER A 208 -14.24 8.67 -16.54
CA SER A 208 -14.97 8.16 -17.71
C SER A 208 -15.33 9.26 -18.72
N ALA A 209 -15.38 10.52 -18.29
CA ALA A 209 -15.65 11.67 -19.13
C ALA A 209 -14.40 12.24 -19.84
N LEU A 210 -13.20 11.70 -19.56
CA LEU A 210 -11.97 12.17 -20.21
C LEU A 210 -11.86 11.65 -21.65
N PRO A 211 -11.32 12.45 -22.60
CA PRO A 211 -11.09 12.01 -23.96
C PRO A 211 -9.84 11.11 -24.02
N LEU A 212 -10.02 9.82 -23.69
CA LEU A 212 -8.98 8.80 -23.72
C LEU A 212 -9.26 7.81 -24.86
N SER A 213 -8.20 7.21 -25.41
CA SER A 213 -8.32 6.10 -26.35
C SER A 213 -8.81 4.82 -25.65
N GLU A 214 -9.33 3.86 -26.42
CA GLU A 214 -9.77 2.57 -25.86
C GLU A 214 -8.65 1.84 -25.11
N ALA A 215 -7.42 1.87 -25.65
CA ALA A 215 -6.26 1.27 -25.01
C ALA A 215 -5.92 1.93 -23.65
N GLU A 216 -6.09 3.25 -23.55
CA GLU A 216 -5.89 3.99 -22.30
C GLU A 216 -6.99 3.71 -21.28
N HIS A 217 -8.25 3.63 -21.72
CA HIS A 217 -9.37 3.23 -20.88
C HIS A 217 -9.16 1.82 -20.31
N GLU A 218 -8.75 0.87 -21.15
CA GLU A 218 -8.51 -0.50 -20.72
C GLU A 218 -7.36 -0.59 -19.71
N ALA A 219 -6.26 0.12 -19.95
CA ALA A 219 -5.15 0.19 -18.99
C ALA A 219 -5.61 0.73 -17.61
N LEU A 220 -6.43 1.79 -17.61
CA LEU A 220 -6.96 2.40 -16.39
C LEU A 220 -8.02 1.54 -15.70
N ARG A 221 -8.81 0.77 -16.46
CA ARG A 221 -9.77 -0.20 -15.94
C ARG A 221 -9.05 -1.27 -15.12
N LEU A 222 -7.99 -1.85 -15.68
CA LEU A 222 -7.15 -2.84 -14.98
C LEU A 222 -6.51 -2.24 -13.71
N GLU A 223 -6.12 -0.96 -13.75
CA GLU A 223 -5.63 -0.27 -12.55
C GLU A 223 -6.71 -0.12 -11.46
N LEU A 224 -7.97 0.19 -11.83
CA LEU A 224 -9.09 0.34 -10.89
C LEU A 224 -9.55 -1.00 -10.31
N GLU A 225 -9.61 -2.05 -11.13
CA GLU A 225 -10.02 -3.39 -10.70
C GLU A 225 -9.06 -3.97 -9.65
N ALA A 226 -7.77 -3.70 -9.82
CA ALA A 226 -6.76 -4.03 -8.81
C ALA A 226 -7.04 -3.36 -7.44
N SER A 227 -7.78 -2.25 -7.46
CA SER A 227 -8.21 -1.46 -6.29
C SER A 227 -9.65 -1.75 -5.86
N GLY A 228 -10.29 -2.79 -6.41
CA GLY A 228 -11.67 -3.17 -6.08
C GLY A 228 -12.72 -2.15 -6.54
N LEU A 229 -12.36 -1.27 -7.47
CA LEU A 229 -13.24 -0.32 -8.13
C LEU A 229 -13.43 -0.73 -9.59
N ASN A 230 -14.61 -0.50 -10.17
CA ASN A 230 -14.86 -0.75 -11.58
C ASN A 230 -15.23 0.56 -12.29
N LEU A 231 -14.75 0.74 -13.52
CA LEU A 231 -15.31 1.75 -14.42
C LEU A 231 -16.76 1.36 -14.76
N PRO A 232 -17.70 2.31 -14.84
CA PRO A 232 -18.99 2.03 -15.44
C PRO A 232 -18.78 1.56 -16.89
N SER A 233 -19.53 0.56 -17.32
CA SER A 233 -19.53 0.14 -18.73
C SER A 233 -19.84 1.35 -19.62
N PRO A 234 -19.17 1.50 -20.78
CA PRO A 234 -19.56 2.53 -21.73
C PRO A 234 -21.03 2.29 -22.08
N VAL A 235 -21.86 3.30 -21.84
CA VAL A 235 -23.24 3.30 -22.28
C VAL A 235 -23.19 3.33 -23.81
N THR A 236 -23.60 2.24 -24.44
CA THR A 236 -23.86 2.13 -25.89
C THR A 236 -24.87 3.18 -26.35
#